data_AF-A0A353N6W5-F1
#
_entry.id   AF-A0A353N6W5-F1
#
_cell.length_a   1.000
_cell.length_b   1.000
_cell.length_c   1.000
_cell.angle_alpha   90.00
_cell.angle_beta   90.00
_cell.angle_gamma   90.00
#
_symmetry.space_group_name_H-M   'P 1'
#
loop_
_entity.id
_entity.type
_entity.pdbx_description
1 polymer ?
#
loop_
_entity_poly.entity_id
_entity_poly.type
_entity_poly.pdbx_seq_one_letter_code
_entity_poly.pdbx_strand_id
1 'polypeptide(L)' 'LKVRCSGRLMGAEIARTEGYSEGKVPLHTLRADIDYGFAEAHTTYGKIGVKVWINKGEILPEKKVAKGEGGE' A
#
# COMPACT_ATOMS: atom_id res chain seq x y z
N LEU A 1 0.93 -7.71 2.16
CA LEU A 1 1.88 -6.80 1.48
C LEU A 1 1.74 -6.96 -0.03
N LYS A 2 1.67 -5.88 -0.79
CA LYS A 2 1.73 -5.93 -2.26
C LYS A 2 2.79 -4.95 -2.74
N VAL A 3 3.65 -5.38 -3.65
CA VAL A 3 4.71 -4.58 -4.26
C VAL A 3 4.59 -4.68 -5.77
N ARG A 4 4.69 -3.57 -6.48
CA ARG A 4 4.87 -3.52 -7.93
C ARG A 4 6.06 -2.66 -8.30
N CYS A 5 6.90 -3.19 -9.16
CA CYS A 5 8.04 -2.48 -9.75
C CYS A 5 7.81 -2.37 -11.26
N SER A 6 7.82 -1.15 -11.79
CA SER A 6 7.62 -0.86 -13.22
C SER A 6 8.82 -0.11 -13.79
N GLY A 7 9.30 -0.52 -14.96
CA GLY A 7 10.39 0.16 -15.66
C GLY A 7 11.24 -0.81 -16.46
N ARG A 8 12.45 -0.40 -16.83
CA ARG A 8 13.44 -1.25 -17.50
C ARG A 8 14.13 -2.17 -16.48
N LEU A 9 13.39 -3.14 -15.98
CA LEU A 9 13.85 -4.07 -14.94
C LEU A 9 15.07 -4.85 -15.46
N MET A 10 16.10 -4.96 -14.61
CA MET A 10 17.40 -5.57 -14.94
C MET A 10 18.09 -4.98 -16.20
N GLY A 11 17.76 -3.74 -16.60
CA GLY A 11 18.35 -3.10 -17.78
C GLY A 11 17.77 -3.57 -19.12
N ALA A 12 16.66 -4.31 -19.10
CA ALA A 12 15.96 -4.73 -20.32
C ALA A 12 15.62 -3.55 -21.24
N GLU A 13 15.65 -3.77 -22.55
CA GLU A 13 15.34 -2.74 -23.55
C GLU A 13 13.88 -2.29 -23.46
N ILE A 14 12.97 -3.23 -23.19
CA ILE A 14 11.53 -2.98 -23.06
C ILE A 14 11.14 -2.91 -21.58
N ALA A 15 10.40 -1.86 -21.21
CA ALA A 15 9.91 -1.71 -19.85
C ALA A 15 8.85 -2.78 -19.51
N ARG A 16 8.95 -3.37 -18.32
CA ARG A 16 8.00 -4.35 -17.80
C ARG A 16 7.53 -3.95 -16.42
N THR A 17 6.41 -4.53 -16.00
CA THR A 17 5.95 -4.39 -14.62
C THR A 17 5.84 -5.75 -13.98
N GLU A 18 6.63 -5.95 -12.94
CA GLU A 18 6.61 -7.14 -12.10
C GLU A 18 5.99 -6.79 -10.75
N GLY A 19 5.26 -7.74 -10.18
CA GLY A 19 4.60 -7.54 -8.92
C GLY A 19 4.63 -8.79 -8.08
N TYR A 20 4.78 -8.58 -6.78
CA TYR A 20 4.71 -9.62 -5.78
C TYR A 20 3.62 -9.23 -4.77
N SER A 21 2.82 -10.20 -4.36
CA SER A 21 1.79 -9.99 -3.34
C SER A 21 1.76 -11.16 -2.39
N GLU A 22 1.81 -10.85 -1.11
CA GLU A 22 1.79 -11.81 -0.02
C GLU A 22 0.67 -11.44 0.95
N GLY A 23 -0.18 -12.42 1.28
CA GLY A 23 -1.38 -12.20 2.08
C GLY A 23 -2.51 -11.48 1.34
N LYS A 24 -3.52 -11.02 2.09
CA LYS A 24 -4.69 -10.31 1.54
C LYS A 24 -4.49 -8.81 1.58
N VAL A 25 -4.61 -8.15 0.43
CA VAL A 25 -4.63 -6.68 0.31
C VAL A 25 -5.92 -6.29 -0.42
N PRO A 26 -7.03 -6.08 0.32
CA PRO A 26 -8.34 -5.82 -0.28
C PRO A 26 -8.45 -4.36 -0.73
N LEU A 27 -8.18 -4.10 -2.01
CA LEU A 27 -8.19 -2.73 -2.58
C LEU A 27 -9.60 -2.12 -2.75
N HIS A 28 -10.65 -2.94 -2.65
CA HIS A 28 -12.04 -2.49 -2.77
C HIS A 28 -12.69 -2.19 -1.41
N THR A 29 -12.04 -2.56 -0.31
CA THR A 29 -12.62 -2.46 1.04
C THR A 29 -12.18 -1.15 1.69
N LEU A 30 -13.05 -0.14 1.71
CA LEU A 30 -12.75 1.20 2.25
C LEU A 30 -12.39 1.21 3.75
N ARG A 31 -12.86 0.23 4.52
CA ARG A 31 -12.55 0.07 5.96
C ARG A 31 -11.17 -0.54 6.25
N ALA A 32 -10.48 -1.03 5.22
CA ALA A 32 -9.15 -1.58 5.38
C ALA A 32 -8.15 -0.43 5.46
N ASP A 33 -7.29 -0.46 6.48
CA ASP A 33 -6.18 0.48 6.61
C ASP A 33 -5.04 0.03 5.69
N ILE A 34 -4.90 0.73 4.56
CA ILE A 34 -3.91 0.41 3.54
C ILE A 34 -3.01 1.62 3.34
N ASP A 35 -1.75 1.48 3.77
CA ASP A 35 -0.73 2.45 3.42
C ASP A 35 -0.28 2.22 1.97
N TYR A 36 -0.30 3.29 1.17
CA TYR A 36 0.29 3.30 -0.15
C TYR A 36 1.52 4.19 -0.19
N GLY A 37 2.63 3.64 -0.70
CA GLY A 37 3.86 4.38 -0.95
C GLY A 37 4.28 4.26 -2.41
N PHE A 38 4.77 5.36 -2.98
CA PHE A 38 5.38 5.39 -4.31
C PHE A 38 6.76 6.03 -4.23
N ALA A 39 7.75 5.40 -4.86
CA ALA A 39 9.09 5.92 -4.99
C ALA A 39 9.64 5.67 -6.41
N GLU A 40 10.46 6.59 -6.89
CA GLU A 40 11.21 6.45 -8.14
C GLU A 40 12.68 6.19 -7.84
N ALA A 41 13.23 5.13 -8.41
CA ALA A 41 14.65 4.83 -8.38
C ALA A 41 15.30 5.28 -9.70
N HIS A 42 16.34 6.12 -9.60
CA HIS A 42 17.14 6.54 -10.74
C HIS A 42 18.25 5.52 -10.98
N THR A 43 18.24 4.90 -12.16
CA THR A 43 19.26 3.94 -12.59
C THR A 43 19.93 4.42 -13.87
N THR A 44 21.06 3.81 -14.23
CA THR A 44 21.80 4.13 -15.46
C THR A 44 20.96 3.96 -16.73
N TYR A 45 19.99 3.04 -16.71
CA TYR A 45 19.15 2.71 -17.86
C TYR A 45 17.79 3.42 -17.85
N GLY A 46 17.55 4.32 -16.88
CA GLY A 46 16.32 5.09 -16.76
C GLY A 46 15.73 5.05 -15.35
N LYS A 47 14.44 5.33 -15.23
CA LYS A 47 13.71 5.33 -13.96
C LYS A 47 12.97 4.02 -13.73
N ILE A 48 13.00 3.52 -12.50
CA ILE A 48 12.19 2.41 -12.03
C ILE A 48 11.21 2.95 -10.99
N GLY A 49 9.91 2.78 -11.24
CA GLY A 49 8.86 3.13 -10.28
C GLY A 49 8.55 1.94 -9.37
N VAL A 50 8.58 2.15 -8.06
CA VAL A 50 8.21 1.15 -7.04
C VAL A 50 6.97 1.63 -6.31
N LYS A 51 5.92 0.80 -6.35
CA LYS A 51 4.63 1.00 -5.68
C LYS A 51 4.45 -0.06 -4.62
N VAL A 52 4.19 0.33 -3.39
CA VAL A 52 4.01 -0.57 -2.25
C VAL A 52 2.67 -0.31 -1.60
N TRP A 53 1.96 -1.38 -1.28
CA TRP A 53 0.75 -1.37 -0.45
C TRP A 53 0.99 -2.25 0.78
N ILE A 54 0.83 -1.67 1.95
CA ILE A 54 0.94 -2.34 3.24
C ILE A 54 -0.46 -2.36 3.85
N ASN A 55 -1.04 -3.55 4.01
CA ASN A 55 -2.29 -3.72 4.74
C ASN A 55 -1.96 -3.83 6.23
N LYS A 56 -2.40 -2.85 7.02
CA LYS A 56 -2.22 -2.78 8.47
C LYS A 56 -3.36 -3.42 9.26
N GLY A 57 -4.46 -3.78 8.60
CA GLY A 57 -5.64 -4.38 9.21
C GLY A 57 -6.93 -3.65 8.86
N GLU A 58 -8.00 -3.93 9.59
CA GLU A 58 -9.25 -3.15 9.50
C GLU A 58 -9.29 -2.12 10.64
N ILE A 59 -9.67 -0.90 10.31
CA ILE A 59 -9.94 0.14 11.31
C ILE A 59 -11.30 -0.21 11.91
N LEU A 60 -11.33 -0.85 13.09
CA LEU A 60 -12.59 -0.93 13.83
C LEU A 60 -12.95 0.50 14.29
N PRO A 61 -14.16 0.99 14.03
CA PRO A 61 -14.58 2.25 14.63
C PRO A 61 -14.53 2.06 16.15
N GLU A 62 -13.62 2.75 16.82
CA GLU A 62 -13.65 2.86 18.28
C GLU A 62 -15.06 3.29 18.65
N LYS A 63 -15.76 2.40 19.35
CA LYS A 63 -17.02 2.72 20.00
C LYS A 63 -16.70 3.88 20.92
N LYS A 64 -17.01 5.12 20.51
CA LYS A 64 -16.98 6.28 21.40
C LYS A 64 -17.84 5.89 22.58
N VAL A 65 -17.21 5.51 23.69
CA VAL A 65 -17.88 5.37 24.97
C VAL A 65 -18.27 6.81 25.31
N ALA A 66 -19.51 7.16 24.98
CA ALA A 66 -20.13 8.36 25.51
C ALA A 66 -20.05 8.22 27.03
N LYS A 67 -19.10 8.93 27.64
CA LYS A 67 -19.04 9.09 29.08
C LYS A 67 -20.29 9.88 29.43
N GLY A 68 -21.36 9.15 29.76
CA GLY A 68 -22.55 9.73 30.36
C GLY A 68 -22.15 10.24 31.74
N GLU A 69 -21.90 11.55 31.83
CA GLU A 69 -21.96 12.24 33.11
C GLU A 69 -23.41 12.67 33.30
N GLY A 70 -24.17 11.77 33.92
CA GLY A 70 -25.45 12.07 34.56
C GLY A 70 -25.33 11.77 36.05
N GLY A 71 -25.68 12.77 36.86
CA GLY A 71 -26.03 12.65 38.28
C GLY A 71 -24.91 12.93 39.28
N GLU A 72 -24.91 14.14 39.88
CA GLU A 72 -25.59 14.43 41.16
C GLU A 72 -26.08 15.89 41.15
#